data_AF-A0A836L3W1-F1
#
_entry.id   AF-A0A836L3W1-F1
#
_cell.length_a   1.000
_cell.length_b   1.000
_cell.length_c   1.000
_cell.angle_alpha   90.00
_cell.angle_beta   90.00
_cell.angle_gamma   90.00
#
_symmetry.space_group_name_H-M   'P 1'
#
loop_
_entity.id
_entity.type
_entity.pdbx_description
1 polymer ?
#
loop_
_entity_poly.entity_id
_entity_poly.type
_entity_poly.pdbx_seq_one_letter_code
_entity_poly.pdbx_strand_id
1 'polypeptide(L)'
;MPASVSQEPVIELTYGQLTSEALETAVVDPARVTSLDLSGSNMSPEYCTEVVRRYISRMVSLESLDLKDNKIGPQGAMCLFEALREHCPHLIYLDVNENAIQDEALYPLALLLQSVKLRTLNVVTNHITPRGLPTLCDGVAACRTLTELSLAFNLLGDDGGRIVAQMLGSHPSLTTLDLSDNHIGDLGAVAIAEAFLLSSTSSIESLNLSVNHVGDVGFEAIAEALTKTKNKRFTSLDLACNDAVTDVGREALVRAVPNMRYVYSLDLTSCDLSDRNAKAIAGAIRSSRTSLGRVEWYNNPRIRLPTEKELYEAIEAKAAAADARRSLSSDNSVVLCASVALAAAMVTASIIMRRRQNS
;
A
#
# COMPACT_ATOMS: atom_id res chain seq x y z
N MET A 1 5.35 50.30 -5.90
CA MET A 1 4.54 49.06 -5.98
C MET A 1 5.46 47.97 -6.44
N PRO A 2 5.69 46.89 -5.66
CA PRO A 2 6.45 45.76 -6.19
C PRO A 2 5.61 45.14 -7.30
N ALA A 3 6.24 44.93 -8.46
CA ALA A 3 5.61 44.26 -9.59
C ALA A 3 5.10 42.90 -9.12
N SER A 4 3.82 42.62 -9.35
CA SER A 4 3.26 41.28 -9.21
C SER A 4 4.06 40.37 -10.12
N VAL A 5 4.91 39.53 -9.53
CA VAL A 5 5.55 38.42 -10.24
C VAL A 5 4.40 37.51 -10.67
N SER A 6 3.96 37.68 -11.92
CA SER A 6 3.11 36.71 -12.59
C SER A 6 3.88 35.40 -12.58
N GLN A 7 3.54 34.49 -11.67
CA GLN A 7 4.03 33.11 -11.73
C GLN A 7 3.56 32.56 -13.07
N GLU A 8 4.48 32.40 -14.01
CA GLU A 8 4.21 31.68 -15.24
C GLU A 8 3.80 30.25 -14.89
N PRO A 9 2.87 29.65 -15.65
CA PRO A 9 2.25 28.38 -15.28
C PRO A 9 3.29 27.26 -15.15
N VAL A 10 3.11 26.45 -14.11
CA VAL A 10 3.84 25.20 -13.87
C VAL A 10 3.61 24.22 -15.02
N ILE A 11 4.62 23.41 -15.35
CA ILE A 11 4.52 22.40 -16.41
C ILE A 11 4.32 21.02 -15.77
N GLU A 12 3.16 20.42 -16.05
CA GLU A 12 2.84 19.03 -15.73
C GLU A 12 2.75 18.25 -17.04
N LEU A 13 3.51 17.15 -17.14
CA LEU A 13 3.49 16.27 -18.32
C LEU A 13 2.98 14.90 -17.89
N THR A 14 1.87 14.45 -18.47
CA THR A 14 1.16 13.21 -18.08
C THR A 14 1.27 12.10 -19.13
N TYR A 15 1.04 10.85 -18.71
CA TYR A 15 1.05 9.66 -19.57
C TYR A 15 0.33 9.85 -20.92
N GLY A 16 0.94 9.32 -21.98
CA GLY A 16 0.41 9.37 -23.34
C GLY A 16 0.71 10.66 -24.12
N GLN A 17 1.33 11.66 -23.49
CA GLN A 17 1.77 12.89 -24.17
C GLN A 17 3.23 12.83 -24.65
N LEU A 18 4.02 11.86 -24.18
CA LEU A 18 5.47 11.87 -24.34
C LEU A 18 5.99 10.59 -25.04
N THR A 19 6.32 10.71 -26.33
CA THR A 19 7.36 9.89 -26.99
C THR A 19 8.73 10.50 -26.74
N SER A 20 9.82 9.81 -27.11
CA SER A 20 11.19 10.36 -27.00
C SER A 20 11.37 11.71 -27.70
N GLU A 21 10.71 11.89 -28.84
CA GLU A 21 10.73 13.11 -29.64
C GLU A 21 9.79 14.19 -29.06
N ALA A 22 8.71 13.78 -28.41
CA ALA A 22 7.80 14.67 -27.70
C ALA A 22 8.39 15.22 -26.40
N LEU A 23 9.29 14.48 -25.72
CA LEU A 23 9.98 14.99 -24.52
C LEU A 23 10.91 16.16 -24.86
N GLU A 24 11.66 16.07 -25.96
CA GLU A 24 12.55 17.15 -26.39
C GLU A 24 11.80 18.42 -26.76
N THR A 25 10.56 18.29 -27.26
CA THR A 25 9.71 19.42 -27.66
C THR A 25 8.81 19.94 -26.53
N ALA A 26 8.40 19.08 -25.60
CA ALA A 26 7.54 19.44 -24.46
C ALA A 26 8.31 20.11 -23.31
N VAL A 27 9.58 19.71 -23.08
CA VAL A 27 10.41 20.27 -22.00
C VAL A 27 11.18 21.49 -22.51
N VAL A 28 10.45 22.57 -22.78
CA VAL A 28 11.04 23.84 -23.26
C VAL A 28 11.93 24.49 -22.20
N ASP A 29 11.54 24.39 -20.92
CA ASP A 29 12.33 24.82 -19.77
C ASP A 29 12.25 23.77 -18.64
N PRO A 30 13.26 22.89 -18.52
CA PRO A 30 13.28 21.86 -17.50
C PRO A 30 13.12 22.41 -16.07
N ALA A 31 13.63 23.62 -15.78
CA ALA A 31 13.62 24.16 -14.43
C ALA A 31 12.21 24.42 -13.88
N ARG A 32 11.20 24.48 -14.75
CA ARG A 32 9.80 24.76 -14.43
C ARG A 32 8.91 23.53 -14.35
N VAL A 33 9.45 22.35 -14.68
CA VAL A 33 8.71 21.09 -14.59
C VAL A 33 8.61 20.70 -13.11
N THR A 34 7.38 20.54 -12.62
CA THR A 34 7.11 20.06 -11.25
C THR A 34 6.61 18.63 -11.23
N SER A 35 5.96 18.17 -12.30
CA SER A 35 5.47 16.80 -12.43
C SER A 35 5.84 16.25 -13.79
N LEU A 36 6.50 15.10 -13.79
CA LEU A 36 6.91 14.40 -14.99
C LEU A 36 6.49 12.93 -14.91
N ASP A 37 5.66 12.51 -15.85
CA ASP A 37 5.26 11.13 -16.04
C ASP A 37 5.89 10.57 -17.33
N LEU A 38 6.79 9.63 -17.14
CA LEU A 38 7.48 8.86 -18.18
C LEU A 38 7.11 7.37 -18.11
N SER A 39 5.97 7.04 -17.50
CA SER A 39 5.53 5.65 -17.38
C SER A 39 5.29 5.00 -18.74
N GLY A 40 5.56 3.70 -18.87
CA GLY A 40 5.32 2.94 -20.11
C GLY A 40 6.16 3.38 -21.32
N SER A 41 7.21 4.18 -21.11
CA SER A 41 8.01 4.77 -22.20
C SER A 41 9.06 3.81 -22.76
N ASN A 42 9.08 2.54 -22.30
CA ASN A 42 10.03 1.49 -22.71
C ASN A 42 11.50 1.97 -22.63
N MET A 43 11.81 2.78 -21.60
CA MET A 43 13.14 3.37 -21.46
C MET A 43 14.19 2.31 -21.12
N SER A 44 15.23 2.22 -21.95
CA SER A 44 16.42 1.41 -21.64
C SER A 44 17.31 2.10 -20.59
N PRO A 45 18.29 1.40 -20.00
CA PRO A 45 19.24 2.02 -19.06
C PRO A 45 20.03 3.19 -19.67
N GLU A 46 20.44 3.06 -20.93
CA GLU A 46 21.20 4.08 -21.67
C GLU A 46 20.32 5.30 -21.96
N TYR A 47 19.08 5.06 -22.41
CA TYR A 47 18.13 6.13 -22.69
C TYR A 47 17.72 6.85 -21.41
N CYS A 48 17.50 6.13 -20.31
CA CYS A 48 17.28 6.73 -18.99
C CYS A 48 18.45 7.66 -18.60
N THR A 49 19.68 7.18 -18.77
CA THR A 49 20.89 7.99 -18.48
C THR A 49 20.94 9.25 -19.34
N GLU A 50 20.56 9.16 -20.61
CA GLU A 50 20.48 10.32 -21.51
C GLU A 50 19.42 11.32 -21.07
N VAL A 51 18.20 10.86 -20.77
CA VAL A 51 17.09 11.68 -20.27
C VAL A 51 17.49 12.36 -18.95
N VAL A 52 18.14 11.63 -18.05
CA VAL A 52 18.63 12.16 -16.78
C VAL A 52 19.60 13.32 -17.00
N ARG A 53 20.60 13.13 -17.87
CA ARG A 53 21.63 14.14 -18.16
C ARG A 53 21.08 15.36 -18.86
N ARG A 54 20.17 15.17 -19.84
CA ARG A 54 19.64 16.27 -20.66
C ARG A 54 18.56 17.07 -19.93
N TYR A 55 17.68 16.39 -19.20
CA TYR A 55 16.45 16.97 -18.67
C TYR A 55 16.41 16.96 -17.13
N ILE A 56 16.38 15.78 -16.50
CA ILE A 56 16.10 15.65 -15.05
C ILE A 56 17.12 16.43 -14.20
N SER A 57 18.40 16.42 -14.58
CA SER A 57 19.46 17.17 -13.89
C SER A 57 19.25 18.69 -13.86
N ARG A 58 18.29 19.21 -14.64
CA ARG A 58 17.92 20.63 -14.72
C ARG A 58 16.55 20.91 -14.14
N MET A 59 15.81 19.89 -13.70
CA MET A 59 14.45 20.01 -13.15
C MET A 59 14.47 20.34 -11.66
N VAL A 60 14.94 21.55 -11.34
CA VAL A 60 15.11 22.00 -9.95
C VAL A 60 13.80 22.14 -9.17
N SER A 61 12.68 22.30 -9.88
CA SER A 61 11.34 22.40 -9.29
C SER A 61 10.57 21.08 -9.27
N LEU A 62 11.20 19.95 -9.63
CA LEU A 62 10.53 18.66 -9.71
C LEU A 62 10.03 18.20 -8.33
N GLU A 63 8.73 17.97 -8.23
CA GLU A 63 8.02 17.48 -7.04
C GLU A 63 7.55 16.04 -7.22
N SER A 64 7.18 15.64 -8.45
CA SER A 64 6.64 14.33 -8.76
C SER A 64 7.31 13.74 -9.99
N LEU A 65 7.78 12.49 -9.86
CA LEU A 65 8.35 11.72 -10.96
C LEU A 65 7.74 10.32 -11.00
N ASP A 66 7.10 10.00 -12.12
CA ASP A 66 6.60 8.66 -12.42
C ASP A 66 7.40 8.04 -13.57
N LEU A 67 7.98 6.88 -13.32
CA LEU A 67 8.79 6.11 -14.24
C LEU A 67 8.32 4.66 -14.33
N LYS A 68 7.09 4.35 -13.89
CA LYS A 68 6.54 3.00 -13.87
C LYS A 68 6.63 2.30 -15.24
N ASP A 69 6.78 0.98 -15.24
CA ASP A 69 6.71 0.15 -16.45
C ASP A 69 7.73 0.60 -17.52
N ASN A 70 9.01 0.51 -17.14
CA ASN A 70 10.14 0.84 -17.98
C ASN A 70 11.23 -0.23 -17.82
N LYS A 71 12.38 -0.05 -18.46
CA LYS A 71 13.50 -1.02 -18.43
C LYS A 71 14.79 -0.34 -17.98
N ILE A 72 14.67 0.53 -16.97
CA ILE A 72 15.77 1.38 -16.49
C ILE A 72 16.95 0.55 -15.98
N GLY A 73 16.68 -0.60 -15.35
CA GLY A 73 17.70 -1.49 -14.80
C GLY A 73 18.54 -0.84 -13.69
N PRO A 74 19.50 -1.57 -13.11
CA PRO A 74 20.31 -1.06 -12.00
C PRO A 74 21.15 0.15 -12.41
N GLN A 75 21.80 0.12 -13.58
CA GLN A 75 22.69 1.21 -14.02
C GLN A 75 21.93 2.52 -14.27
N GLY A 76 20.79 2.47 -14.94
CA GLY A 76 19.96 3.65 -15.17
C GLY A 76 19.41 4.21 -13.85
N ALA A 77 18.99 3.33 -12.94
CA ALA A 77 18.44 3.71 -11.65
C ALA A 77 19.48 4.38 -10.75
N MET A 78 20.71 3.87 -10.73
CA MET A 78 21.82 4.52 -10.03
C MET A 78 22.04 5.96 -10.52
N CYS A 79 22.14 6.15 -11.85
CA CYS A 79 22.30 7.48 -12.44
C CYS A 79 21.11 8.40 -12.12
N LEU A 80 19.90 7.86 -12.17
CA LEU A 80 18.68 8.59 -11.84
C LEU A 80 18.69 9.06 -10.38
N PHE A 81 18.89 8.16 -9.42
CA PHE A 81 18.84 8.50 -8.00
C PHE A 81 19.93 9.48 -7.59
N GLU A 82 21.13 9.36 -8.17
CA GLU A 82 22.22 10.35 -7.99
C GLU A 82 21.80 11.73 -8.49
N ALA A 83 21.24 11.82 -9.70
CA ALA A 83 20.79 13.10 -10.25
C ALA A 83 19.62 13.71 -9.47
N LEU A 84 18.62 12.91 -9.06
CA LEU A 84 17.50 13.39 -8.24
C LEU A 84 17.99 13.95 -6.91
N ARG A 85 18.97 13.28 -6.28
CA ARG A 85 19.57 13.72 -5.02
C ARG A 85 20.27 15.06 -5.17
N GLU A 86 20.98 15.26 -6.29
CA GLU A 86 21.81 16.45 -6.52
C GLU A 86 21.03 17.65 -7.10
N HIS A 87 19.94 17.39 -7.82
CA HIS A 87 19.30 18.42 -8.64
C HIS A 87 17.82 18.63 -8.34
N CYS A 88 17.13 17.72 -7.64
CA CYS A 88 15.69 17.77 -7.41
C CYS A 88 15.35 17.85 -5.91
N PRO A 89 15.65 18.96 -5.21
CA PRO A 89 15.48 19.08 -3.75
C PRO A 89 14.01 19.10 -3.30
N HIS A 90 13.07 19.32 -4.22
CA HIS A 90 11.63 19.43 -3.94
C HIS A 90 10.85 18.13 -4.18
N LEU A 91 11.54 17.02 -4.52
CA LEU A 91 10.89 15.76 -4.82
C LEU A 91 10.13 15.21 -3.59
N ILE A 92 8.81 15.01 -3.77
CA ILE A 92 7.89 14.47 -2.76
C ILE A 92 7.25 13.15 -3.17
N TYR A 93 7.21 12.84 -4.47
CA TYR A 93 6.68 11.60 -5.03
C TYR A 93 7.68 10.97 -6.00
N LEU A 94 7.94 9.68 -5.84
CA LEU A 94 8.75 8.88 -6.76
C LEU A 94 8.12 7.52 -6.99
N ASP A 95 7.78 7.23 -8.24
CA ASP A 95 7.36 5.90 -8.69
C ASP A 95 8.39 5.34 -9.68
N VAL A 96 9.02 4.23 -9.31
CA VAL A 96 9.96 3.48 -10.16
C VAL A 96 9.52 2.02 -10.30
N ASN A 97 8.23 1.75 -10.19
CA ASN A 97 7.67 0.40 -10.29
C ASN A 97 8.05 -0.28 -11.60
N GLU A 98 8.23 -1.60 -11.58
CA GLU A 98 8.43 -2.42 -12.80
C GLU A 98 9.63 -1.94 -13.63
N ASN A 99 10.81 -1.76 -13.00
CA ASN A 99 12.01 -1.25 -13.67
C ASN A 99 13.26 -2.13 -13.53
N ALA A 100 13.15 -3.25 -12.82
CA ALA A 100 14.26 -4.16 -12.54
C ALA A 100 15.50 -3.44 -11.94
N ILE A 101 15.29 -2.49 -11.02
CA ILE A 101 16.40 -1.71 -10.43
C ILE A 101 17.37 -2.56 -9.59
N GLN A 102 16.91 -3.69 -9.04
CA GLN A 102 17.70 -4.65 -8.25
C GLN A 102 18.37 -4.05 -7.00
N ASP A 103 19.12 -4.88 -6.28
CA ASP A 103 19.74 -4.50 -5.00
C ASP A 103 20.88 -3.47 -5.18
N GLU A 104 21.55 -3.47 -6.33
CA GLU A 104 22.69 -2.60 -6.64
C GLU A 104 22.31 -1.11 -6.62
N ALA A 105 21.09 -0.77 -7.02
CA ALA A 105 20.62 0.62 -7.07
C ALA A 105 20.09 1.14 -5.72
N LEU A 106 20.00 0.29 -4.68
CA LEU A 106 19.42 0.68 -3.40
C LEU A 106 20.31 1.61 -2.58
N TYR A 107 21.64 1.59 -2.79
CA TYR A 107 22.53 2.51 -2.11
C TYR A 107 22.32 3.97 -2.54
N PRO A 108 22.32 4.31 -3.84
CA PRO A 108 21.93 5.65 -4.29
C PRO A 108 20.51 6.05 -3.88
N LEU A 109 19.54 5.12 -3.91
CA LEU A 109 18.18 5.39 -3.45
C LEU A 109 18.12 5.74 -1.96
N ALA A 110 18.90 5.04 -1.13
CA ALA A 110 18.99 5.34 0.30
C ALA A 110 19.59 6.73 0.54
N LEU A 111 20.60 7.13 -0.23
CA LEU A 111 21.17 8.48 -0.16
C LEU A 111 20.20 9.56 -0.63
N LEU A 112 19.39 9.27 -1.65
CA LEU A 112 18.30 10.15 -2.08
C LEU A 112 17.30 10.36 -0.94
N LEU A 113 16.84 9.29 -0.29
CA LEU A 113 15.90 9.37 0.83
C LEU A 113 16.43 10.19 2.02
N GLN A 114 17.76 10.28 2.19
CA GLN A 114 18.38 11.11 3.21
C GLN A 114 18.43 12.61 2.85
N SER A 115 18.33 12.97 1.56
CA SER A 115 18.48 14.34 1.08
C SER A 115 17.16 15.04 0.75
N VAL A 116 16.14 14.29 0.32
CA VAL A 116 14.84 14.84 -0.08
C VAL A 116 13.75 14.58 0.95
N LYS A 117 12.62 15.28 0.80
CA LYS A 117 11.46 15.16 1.69
C LYS A 117 10.35 14.35 1.04
N LEU A 118 10.70 13.14 0.59
CA LEU A 118 9.75 12.21 -0.02
C LEU A 118 8.60 11.89 0.95
N ARG A 119 7.40 11.82 0.39
CA ARG A 119 6.16 11.42 1.06
C ARG A 119 5.69 10.04 0.57
N THR A 120 5.84 9.78 -0.72
CA THR A 120 5.46 8.51 -1.35
C THR A 120 6.63 7.96 -2.15
N LEU A 121 6.95 6.70 -1.91
CA LEU A 121 7.95 5.94 -2.67
C LEU A 121 7.35 4.59 -3.09
N ASN A 122 7.29 4.35 -4.39
CA ASN A 122 6.85 3.08 -4.96
C ASN A 122 8.03 2.37 -5.65
N VAL A 123 8.34 1.16 -5.18
CA VAL A 123 9.46 0.32 -5.66
C VAL A 123 8.99 -1.12 -5.92
N VAL A 124 7.80 -1.25 -6.50
CA VAL A 124 7.10 -2.50 -6.81
C VAL A 124 7.74 -3.22 -7.99
N THR A 125 7.79 -4.55 -7.97
CA THR A 125 8.30 -5.37 -9.11
C THR A 125 9.70 -4.96 -9.57
N ASN A 126 10.66 -4.96 -8.65
CA ASN A 126 12.00 -4.42 -8.91
C ASN A 126 13.14 -5.40 -8.61
N HIS A 127 12.80 -6.67 -8.33
CA HIS A 127 13.74 -7.73 -7.99
C HIS A 127 14.62 -7.40 -6.77
N ILE A 128 14.07 -6.66 -5.80
CA ILE A 128 14.74 -6.40 -4.53
C ILE A 128 14.73 -7.67 -3.68
N THR A 129 15.86 -7.97 -3.06
CA THR A 129 16.05 -9.12 -2.18
C THR A 129 16.46 -8.69 -0.77
N PRO A 130 16.47 -9.59 0.22
CA PRO A 130 16.97 -9.29 1.58
C PRO A 130 18.42 -8.82 1.63
N ARG A 131 19.21 -9.02 0.57
CA ARG A 131 20.61 -8.60 0.54
C ARG A 131 20.74 -7.09 0.46
N GLY A 132 19.95 -6.43 -0.39
CA GLY A 132 19.96 -4.99 -0.56
C GLY A 132 19.03 -4.23 0.39
N LEU A 133 18.02 -4.92 0.94
CA LEU A 133 16.97 -4.31 1.77
C LEU A 133 17.46 -3.54 3.00
N PRO A 134 18.51 -3.95 3.75
CA PRO A 134 19.01 -3.17 4.88
C PRO A 134 19.42 -1.75 4.49
N THR A 135 20.06 -1.60 3.32
CA THR A 135 20.47 -0.29 2.79
C THR A 135 19.26 0.61 2.51
N LEU A 136 18.24 0.07 1.84
CA LEU A 136 17.00 0.81 1.61
C LEU A 136 16.34 1.19 2.93
N CYS A 137 16.33 0.28 3.90
CA CYS A 137 15.75 0.50 5.22
C CYS A 137 16.44 1.63 5.98
N ASP A 138 17.77 1.75 5.92
CA ASP A 138 18.50 2.86 6.51
C ASP A 138 18.11 4.21 5.87
N GLY A 139 17.91 4.23 4.55
CA GLY A 139 17.41 5.41 3.84
C GLY A 139 15.99 5.80 4.26
N VAL A 140 15.09 4.82 4.30
CA VAL A 140 13.70 5.03 4.74
C VAL A 140 13.65 5.56 6.17
N ALA A 141 14.41 4.96 7.09
CA ALA A 141 14.48 5.40 8.48
C ALA A 141 14.94 6.86 8.66
N ALA A 142 15.77 7.36 7.74
CA ALA A 142 16.21 8.75 7.72
C ALA A 142 15.15 9.71 7.14
N CYS A 143 14.32 9.24 6.20
CA CYS A 143 13.28 10.02 5.54
C CYS A 143 12.02 10.19 6.40
N ARG A 144 12.10 11.03 7.44
CA ARG A 144 11.01 11.28 8.41
C ARG A 144 9.74 11.94 7.86
N THR A 145 9.69 12.23 6.56
CA THR A 145 8.50 12.74 5.87
C THR A 145 7.75 11.64 5.10
N LEU A 146 8.33 10.45 4.97
CA LEU A 146 7.75 9.35 4.20
C LEU A 146 6.49 8.85 4.91
N THR A 147 5.35 8.89 4.21
CA THR A 147 4.04 8.44 4.68
C THR A 147 3.60 7.16 4.00
N GLU A 148 4.06 6.93 2.77
CA GLU A 148 3.64 5.79 1.95
C GLU A 148 4.87 5.10 1.33
N LEU A 149 4.94 3.78 1.52
CA LEU A 149 5.98 2.94 0.94
C LEU A 149 5.34 1.67 0.36
N SER A 150 5.62 1.39 -0.91
CA SER A 150 5.26 0.12 -1.54
C SER A 150 6.50 -0.65 -1.99
N LEU A 151 6.64 -1.87 -1.48
CA LEU A 151 7.66 -2.85 -1.83
C LEU A 151 7.04 -4.12 -2.43
N ALA A 152 5.80 -4.04 -2.92
CA ALA A 152 5.07 -5.20 -3.43
C ALA A 152 5.81 -5.90 -4.58
N PHE A 153 5.50 -7.18 -4.81
CA PHE A 153 6.05 -7.95 -5.95
C PHE A 153 7.59 -7.99 -6.00
N ASN A 154 8.25 -8.08 -4.85
CA ASN A 154 9.70 -8.29 -4.75
C ASN A 154 10.01 -9.68 -4.16
N LEU A 155 11.26 -9.96 -3.81
CA LEU A 155 11.72 -11.29 -3.39
C LEU A 155 12.20 -11.27 -1.94
N LEU A 156 11.43 -10.65 -1.04
CA LEU A 156 11.86 -10.36 0.32
C LEU A 156 11.90 -11.60 1.24
N GLY A 157 10.95 -12.51 1.13
CA GLY A 157 10.87 -13.67 2.03
C GLY A 157 10.78 -13.31 3.52
N ASP A 158 10.97 -14.31 4.37
CA ASP A 158 10.93 -14.13 5.83
C ASP A 158 12.02 -13.18 6.35
N ASP A 159 13.23 -13.25 5.79
CA ASP A 159 14.33 -12.38 6.21
C ASP A 159 14.05 -10.92 5.88
N GLY A 160 13.50 -10.64 4.71
CA GLY A 160 13.07 -9.29 4.36
C GLY A 160 11.94 -8.79 5.25
N GLY A 161 10.95 -9.65 5.58
CA GLY A 161 9.91 -9.34 6.56
C GLY A 161 10.48 -8.93 7.93
N ARG A 162 11.50 -9.65 8.42
CA ARG A 162 12.21 -9.33 9.67
C ARG A 162 12.99 -8.01 9.61
N ILE A 163 13.66 -7.73 8.50
CA ILE A 163 14.42 -6.47 8.31
C ILE A 163 13.45 -5.28 8.29
N VAL A 164 12.37 -5.38 7.52
CA VAL A 164 11.33 -4.34 7.46
C VAL A 164 10.71 -4.14 8.84
N ALA A 165 10.37 -5.23 9.55
CA ALA A 165 9.86 -5.23 10.93
C ALA A 165 10.72 -4.40 11.89
N GLN A 166 12.04 -4.62 11.89
CA GLN A 166 12.96 -3.91 12.78
C GLN A 166 13.04 -2.40 12.49
N MET A 167 13.05 -2.03 11.21
CA MET A 167 13.23 -0.64 10.81
C MET A 167 11.96 0.20 11.05
N LEU A 168 10.79 -0.32 10.68
CA LEU A 168 9.54 0.47 10.69
C LEU A 168 8.79 0.47 12.02
N GLY A 169 9.20 -0.33 13.01
CA GLY A 169 8.53 -0.43 14.32
C GLY A 169 8.43 0.89 15.08
N SER A 170 9.27 1.86 14.73
CA SER A 170 9.30 3.22 15.30
C SER A 170 9.40 4.33 14.25
N HIS A 171 9.05 4.07 12.98
CA HIS A 171 9.08 5.13 11.97
C HIS A 171 8.03 6.21 12.29
N PRO A 172 8.41 7.49 12.37
CA PRO A 172 7.53 8.52 12.96
C PRO A 172 6.34 8.90 12.07
N SER A 173 6.46 8.74 10.75
CA SER A 173 5.50 9.28 9.79
C SER A 173 4.88 8.24 8.85
N LEU A 174 5.39 7.00 8.81
CA LEU A 174 4.92 6.03 7.82
C LEU A 174 3.54 5.53 8.26
N THR A 175 2.53 5.73 7.40
CA THR A 175 1.13 5.37 7.66
C THR A 175 0.68 4.21 6.79
N THR A 176 1.25 4.05 5.60
CA THR A 176 0.86 3.02 4.63
C THR A 176 2.08 2.22 4.20
N LEU A 177 2.00 0.91 4.36
CA LEU A 177 3.04 -0.02 3.92
C LEU A 177 2.41 -1.17 3.11
N ASP A 178 2.94 -1.39 1.91
CA ASP A 178 2.57 -2.51 1.07
C ASP A 178 3.75 -3.50 0.91
N LEU A 179 3.54 -4.71 1.40
CA LEU A 179 4.46 -5.86 1.32
C LEU A 179 3.81 -7.04 0.57
N SER A 180 2.77 -6.79 -0.23
CA SER A 180 2.09 -7.86 -0.97
C SER A 180 3.01 -8.57 -1.96
N ASP A 181 2.75 -9.85 -2.20
CA ASP A 181 3.50 -10.70 -3.13
C ASP A 181 5.04 -10.62 -2.94
N ASN A 182 5.50 -11.00 -1.76
CA ASN A 182 6.92 -10.95 -1.39
C ASN A 182 7.46 -12.28 -0.86
N HIS A 183 6.69 -13.37 -1.00
CA HIS A 183 7.00 -14.67 -0.41
C HIS A 183 7.25 -14.65 1.11
N ILE A 184 6.66 -13.69 1.84
CA ILE A 184 6.74 -13.63 3.29
C ILE A 184 5.95 -14.81 3.86
N GLY A 185 6.59 -15.64 4.68
CA GLY A 185 5.98 -16.78 5.35
C GLY A 185 5.65 -16.49 6.81
N ASP A 186 5.51 -17.56 7.58
CA ASP A 186 5.16 -17.48 9.00
C ASP A 186 6.18 -16.70 9.83
N LEU A 187 7.48 -16.87 9.60
CA LEU A 187 8.51 -16.24 10.43
C LEU A 187 8.57 -14.72 10.20
N GLY A 188 8.42 -14.28 8.95
CA GLY A 188 8.33 -12.87 8.61
C GLY A 188 7.05 -12.24 9.16
N ALA A 189 5.91 -12.93 9.05
CA ALA A 189 4.64 -12.47 9.61
C ALA A 189 4.68 -12.33 11.14
N VAL A 190 5.32 -13.28 11.85
CA VAL A 190 5.55 -13.21 13.31
C VAL A 190 6.37 -11.96 13.65
N ALA A 191 7.49 -11.72 12.95
CA ALA A 191 8.33 -10.56 13.21
C ALA A 191 7.59 -9.23 12.97
N ILE A 192 6.78 -9.16 11.91
CA ILE A 192 5.91 -8.03 11.60
C ILE A 192 4.85 -7.81 12.70
N ALA A 193 4.22 -8.88 13.18
CA ALA A 193 3.25 -8.80 14.27
C ALA A 193 3.87 -8.28 15.57
N GLU A 194 5.06 -8.78 15.92
CA GLU A 194 5.79 -8.35 17.12
C GLU A 194 6.28 -6.89 17.03
N ALA A 195 6.85 -6.50 15.90
CA ALA A 195 7.49 -5.20 15.77
C ALA A 195 6.52 -4.07 15.42
N PHE A 196 5.48 -4.33 14.63
CA PHE A 196 4.54 -3.30 14.18
C PHE A 196 3.26 -3.30 14.98
N LEU A 197 2.59 -4.45 15.02
CA LEU A 197 1.25 -4.51 15.58
C LEU A 197 1.30 -4.33 17.11
N LEU A 198 2.31 -4.84 17.81
CA LEU A 198 2.43 -4.61 19.26
C LEU A 198 3.08 -3.26 19.64
N SER A 199 3.74 -2.58 18.69
CA SER A 199 4.39 -1.30 18.96
C SER A 199 3.37 -0.18 19.23
N SER A 200 3.53 0.52 20.35
CA SER A 200 2.70 1.69 20.68
C SER A 200 3.15 2.98 19.99
N THR A 201 4.32 2.98 19.37
CA THR A 201 4.92 4.16 18.72
C THR A 201 4.83 4.11 17.20
N SER A 202 4.37 2.99 16.63
CA SER A 202 4.14 2.88 15.19
C SER A 202 3.05 3.84 14.74
N SER A 203 3.30 4.54 13.62
CA SER A 203 2.33 5.41 12.95
C SER A 203 1.52 4.70 11.86
N ILE A 204 1.77 3.40 11.64
CA ILE A 204 1.15 2.62 10.57
C ILE A 204 -0.36 2.52 10.80
N GLU A 205 -1.11 2.82 9.76
CA GLU A 205 -2.57 2.78 9.71
C GLU A 205 -3.06 1.65 8.81
N SER A 206 -2.33 1.39 7.73
CA SER A 206 -2.64 0.38 6.72
C SER A 206 -1.42 -0.47 6.41
N LEU A 207 -1.60 -1.79 6.47
CA LEU A 207 -0.60 -2.79 6.11
C LEU A 207 -1.20 -3.78 5.11
N ASN A 208 -0.50 -4.00 3.99
CA ASN A 208 -0.84 -5.03 3.04
C ASN A 208 0.17 -6.20 3.11
N LEU A 209 -0.33 -7.39 3.44
CA LEU A 209 0.39 -8.67 3.45
C LEU A 209 -0.28 -9.68 2.52
N SER A 210 -1.09 -9.23 1.56
CA SER A 210 -1.74 -10.12 0.61
C SER A 210 -0.77 -10.84 -0.32
N VAL A 211 -1.22 -11.94 -0.93
CA VAL A 211 -0.46 -12.72 -1.91
C VAL A 211 0.91 -13.17 -1.35
N ASN A 212 1.00 -13.37 -0.04
CA ASN A 212 2.18 -13.93 0.60
C ASN A 212 1.95 -15.40 0.95
N HIS A 213 2.91 -16.03 1.60
CA HIS A 213 2.88 -17.46 1.94
C HIS A 213 2.66 -17.62 3.46
N VAL A 214 1.88 -16.72 4.06
CA VAL A 214 1.62 -16.74 5.51
C VAL A 214 0.68 -17.90 5.84
N GLY A 215 1.15 -18.80 6.69
CA GLY A 215 0.45 -19.99 7.14
C GLY A 215 -0.22 -19.81 8.51
N ASP A 216 -0.44 -20.93 9.19
CA ASP A 216 -1.18 -20.95 10.44
C ASP A 216 -0.48 -20.19 11.57
N VAL A 217 0.85 -20.30 11.68
CA VAL A 217 1.62 -19.66 12.74
C VAL A 217 1.62 -18.14 12.56
N GLY A 218 1.79 -17.66 11.33
CA GLY A 218 1.73 -16.24 11.02
C GLY A 218 0.33 -15.66 11.25
N PHE A 219 -0.73 -16.36 10.84
CA PHE A 219 -2.11 -15.94 11.13
C PHE A 219 -2.40 -15.89 12.63
N GLU A 220 -1.91 -16.86 13.41
CA GLU A 220 -2.07 -16.86 14.88
C GLU A 220 -1.33 -15.68 15.53
N ALA A 221 -0.10 -15.40 15.11
CA ALA A 221 0.68 -14.27 15.61
C ALA A 221 0.03 -12.92 15.28
N ILE A 222 -0.43 -12.76 14.03
CA ILE A 222 -1.17 -11.56 13.61
C ILE A 222 -2.47 -11.44 14.44
N ALA A 223 -3.23 -12.51 14.58
CA ALA A 223 -4.47 -12.52 15.36
C ALA A 223 -4.23 -12.09 16.82
N GLU A 224 -3.22 -12.65 17.47
CA GLU A 224 -2.83 -12.27 18.82
C GLU A 224 -2.48 -10.77 18.89
N ALA A 225 -1.63 -10.30 17.96
CA ALA A 225 -1.17 -8.93 17.95
C ALA A 225 -2.31 -7.92 17.71
N LEU A 226 -3.29 -8.22 16.84
CA LEU A 226 -4.45 -7.36 16.62
C LEU A 226 -5.37 -7.22 17.86
N THR A 227 -5.37 -8.20 18.76
CA THR A 227 -6.12 -8.10 20.03
C THR A 227 -5.36 -7.34 21.13
N LYS A 228 -4.02 -7.30 21.03
CA LYS A 228 -3.13 -6.72 22.03
C LYS A 228 -2.53 -5.37 21.62
N THR A 229 -2.67 -4.99 20.36
CA THR A 229 -2.08 -3.78 19.80
C THR A 229 -2.49 -2.55 20.59
N LYS A 230 -1.52 -1.67 20.81
CA LYS A 230 -1.72 -0.33 21.39
C LYS A 230 -1.72 0.76 20.32
N ASN A 231 -1.44 0.41 19.07
CA ASN A 231 -1.52 1.32 17.94
C ASN A 231 -3.00 1.57 17.60
N LYS A 232 -3.53 2.70 18.08
CA LYS A 232 -4.92 3.09 17.86
C LYS A 232 -5.19 3.58 16.43
N ARG A 233 -4.15 3.81 15.65
CA ARG A 233 -4.23 4.27 14.26
C ARG A 233 -4.31 3.12 13.27
N PHE A 234 -3.89 1.92 13.68
CA PHE A 234 -3.93 0.73 12.84
C PHE A 234 -5.38 0.30 12.55
N THR A 235 -5.84 0.60 11.34
CA THR A 235 -7.25 0.50 10.95
C THR A 235 -7.47 -0.45 9.78
N SER A 236 -6.45 -0.74 8.97
CA SER A 236 -6.58 -1.58 7.78
C SER A 236 -5.50 -2.66 7.72
N LEU A 237 -5.93 -3.90 7.52
CA LEU A 237 -5.05 -5.02 7.25
C LEU A 237 -5.58 -5.81 6.05
N ASP A 238 -4.70 -6.07 5.10
CA ASP A 238 -4.99 -6.96 3.97
C ASP A 238 -4.18 -8.26 4.13
N LEU A 239 -4.89 -9.39 4.19
CA LEU A 239 -4.35 -10.76 4.24
C LEU A 239 -4.81 -11.59 3.04
N ALA A 240 -5.39 -10.97 2.01
CA ALA A 240 -5.95 -11.67 0.87
C ALA A 240 -4.94 -12.62 0.22
N CYS A 241 -5.43 -13.71 -0.36
CA CYS A 241 -4.62 -14.63 -1.17
C CYS A 241 -3.38 -15.20 -0.45
N ASN A 242 -3.38 -15.29 0.88
CA ASN A 242 -2.42 -16.13 1.59
C ASN A 242 -2.91 -17.58 1.53
N ASP A 243 -2.26 -18.39 0.69
CA ASP A 243 -2.70 -19.74 0.33
C ASP A 243 -2.19 -20.83 1.28
N ALA A 244 -1.11 -20.56 2.01
CA ALA A 244 -0.50 -21.47 2.97
C ALA A 244 -1.34 -21.66 4.26
N VAL A 245 -2.30 -20.77 4.54
CA VAL A 245 -3.14 -20.83 5.75
C VAL A 245 -4.16 -21.96 5.68
N THR A 246 -4.30 -22.73 6.76
CA THR A 246 -5.29 -23.80 6.89
C THR A 246 -6.46 -23.36 7.78
N ASP A 247 -7.37 -24.29 8.09
CA ASP A 247 -8.48 -24.02 9.00
C ASP A 247 -7.98 -23.59 10.39
N VAL A 248 -6.78 -24.02 10.82
CA VAL A 248 -6.22 -23.68 12.14
C VAL A 248 -5.94 -22.18 12.26
N GLY A 249 -5.16 -21.60 11.33
CA GLY A 249 -4.83 -20.18 11.32
C GLY A 249 -6.05 -19.29 11.10
N ARG A 250 -6.92 -19.68 10.16
CA ARG A 250 -8.21 -18.99 9.94
C ARG A 250 -9.06 -18.95 11.20
N GLU A 251 -9.21 -20.08 11.90
CA GLU A 251 -9.98 -20.12 13.12
C GLU A 251 -9.35 -19.30 14.24
N ALA A 252 -8.02 -19.25 14.34
CA ALA A 252 -7.31 -18.38 15.28
C ALA A 252 -7.65 -16.90 15.03
N LEU A 253 -7.54 -16.44 13.77
CA LEU A 253 -7.90 -15.07 13.39
C LEU A 253 -9.37 -14.76 13.68
N VAL A 254 -10.29 -15.65 13.31
CA VAL A 254 -11.73 -15.45 13.53
C VAL A 254 -12.08 -15.41 15.02
N ARG A 255 -11.43 -16.21 15.87
CA ARG A 255 -11.59 -16.15 17.33
C ARG A 255 -11.12 -14.81 17.91
N ALA A 256 -10.15 -14.15 17.26
CA ALA A 256 -9.63 -12.85 17.67
C ALA A 256 -10.56 -11.68 17.27
N VAL A 257 -11.33 -11.79 16.19
CA VAL A 257 -12.18 -10.70 15.64
C VAL A 257 -13.02 -9.97 16.69
N PRO A 258 -13.74 -10.64 17.63
CA PRO A 258 -14.52 -9.96 18.67
C PRO A 258 -13.71 -9.04 19.59
N ASN A 259 -12.39 -9.15 19.61
CA ASN A 259 -11.49 -8.38 20.47
C ASN A 259 -10.58 -7.42 19.69
N MET A 260 -10.74 -7.30 18.37
CA MET A 260 -10.02 -6.32 17.55
C MET A 260 -10.62 -4.93 17.76
N ARG A 261 -9.94 -4.10 18.56
CA ARG A 261 -10.48 -2.79 19.00
C ARG A 261 -10.22 -1.64 18.03
N TYR A 262 -9.25 -1.78 17.13
CA TYR A 262 -8.79 -0.66 16.30
C TYR A 262 -8.92 -0.94 14.79
N VAL A 263 -8.76 -2.20 14.38
CA VAL A 263 -8.96 -2.61 12.98
C VAL A 263 -10.41 -2.37 12.56
N TYR A 264 -10.57 -1.56 11.52
CA TYR A 264 -11.85 -1.26 10.89
C TYR A 264 -12.05 -2.07 9.60
N SER A 265 -10.99 -2.26 8.82
CA SER A 265 -10.98 -2.99 7.55
C SER A 265 -10.09 -4.21 7.62
N LEU A 266 -10.62 -5.36 7.21
CA LEU A 266 -9.88 -6.62 7.11
C LEU A 266 -10.20 -7.30 5.78
N ASP A 267 -9.20 -7.51 4.93
CA ASP A 267 -9.37 -8.28 3.69
C ASP A 267 -8.93 -9.74 3.90
N LEU A 268 -9.85 -10.66 3.60
CA LEU A 268 -9.69 -12.11 3.66
C LEU A 268 -10.11 -12.77 2.34
N THR A 269 -10.03 -12.03 1.25
CA THR A 269 -10.30 -12.51 -0.10
C THR A 269 -9.40 -13.70 -0.42
N SER A 270 -9.97 -14.78 -0.97
CA SER A 270 -9.21 -15.98 -1.34
C SER A 270 -8.42 -16.64 -0.19
N CYS A 271 -8.83 -16.51 1.07
CA CYS A 271 -8.16 -17.16 2.22
C CYS A 271 -8.72 -18.55 2.56
N ASP A 272 -9.59 -19.13 1.73
CA ASP A 272 -10.34 -20.37 1.96
C ASP A 272 -11.20 -20.37 3.25
N LEU A 273 -11.86 -19.24 3.54
CA LEU A 273 -12.81 -19.11 4.64
C LEU A 273 -13.99 -20.09 4.49
N SER A 274 -14.30 -20.82 5.56
CA SER A 274 -15.49 -21.67 5.63
C SER A 274 -16.76 -20.88 5.98
N ASP A 275 -17.92 -21.47 5.69
CA ASP A 275 -19.24 -20.98 6.14
C ASP A 275 -19.28 -20.71 7.67
N ARG A 276 -18.59 -21.54 8.46
CA ARG A 276 -18.48 -21.38 9.92
C ARG A 276 -17.66 -20.13 10.27
N ASN A 277 -16.54 -19.91 9.58
CA ASN A 277 -15.71 -18.72 9.77
C ASN A 277 -16.52 -17.45 9.48
N ALA A 278 -17.20 -17.41 8.33
CA ALA A 278 -17.99 -16.26 7.91
C ALA A 278 -19.15 -15.94 8.87
N LYS A 279 -19.88 -16.97 9.36
CA LYS A 279 -20.90 -16.79 10.42
C LYS A 279 -20.33 -16.20 11.70
N ALA A 280 -19.18 -16.68 12.14
CA ALA A 280 -18.53 -16.18 13.35
C ALA A 280 -18.08 -14.72 13.19
N ILE A 281 -17.54 -14.33 12.02
CA ILE A 281 -17.22 -12.93 11.69
C ILE A 281 -18.49 -12.08 11.72
N ALA A 282 -19.57 -12.51 11.05
CA ALA A 282 -20.84 -11.77 11.03
C ALA A 282 -21.40 -11.56 12.44
N GLY A 283 -21.38 -12.60 13.28
CA GLY A 283 -21.78 -12.51 14.69
C GLY A 283 -20.90 -11.54 15.49
N ALA A 284 -19.59 -11.55 15.25
CA ALA A 284 -18.65 -10.64 15.90
C ALA A 284 -18.90 -9.17 15.50
N ILE A 285 -19.11 -8.88 14.21
CA ILE A 285 -19.39 -7.53 13.69
C ILE A 285 -20.65 -6.95 14.33
N ARG A 286 -21.72 -7.76 14.47
CA ARG A 286 -22.97 -7.36 15.14
C ARG A 286 -22.78 -6.99 16.61
N SER A 287 -21.71 -7.46 17.25
CA SER A 287 -21.36 -7.06 18.62
C SER A 287 -20.71 -5.68 18.69
N SER A 288 -20.78 -5.03 19.85
CA SER A 288 -20.07 -3.76 20.09
C SER A 288 -18.60 -3.93 20.49
N ARG A 289 -18.08 -5.16 20.54
CA ARG A 289 -16.74 -5.45 21.08
C ARG A 289 -15.60 -5.23 20.08
N THR A 290 -15.92 -5.28 18.79
CA THR A 290 -14.99 -5.07 17.68
C THR A 290 -15.28 -3.78 16.94
N SER A 291 -14.23 -3.13 16.44
CA SER A 291 -14.32 -1.97 15.55
C SER A 291 -14.45 -2.33 14.08
N LEU A 292 -14.35 -3.62 13.74
CA LEU A 292 -14.44 -4.11 12.38
C LEU A 292 -15.79 -3.71 11.76
N GLY A 293 -15.69 -2.93 10.68
CA GLY A 293 -16.83 -2.38 9.94
C GLY A 293 -16.74 -2.61 8.44
N ARG A 294 -15.60 -3.09 7.94
CA ARG A 294 -15.40 -3.54 6.57
C ARG A 294 -14.66 -4.88 6.59
N VAL A 295 -15.22 -5.85 5.87
CA VAL A 295 -14.56 -7.13 5.61
C VAL A 295 -14.70 -7.40 4.13
N GLU A 296 -13.62 -7.77 3.48
CA GLU A 296 -13.66 -8.30 2.11
C GLU A 296 -13.48 -9.82 2.20
N TRP A 297 -14.37 -10.59 1.57
CA TRP A 297 -14.39 -12.06 1.66
C TRP A 297 -14.57 -12.73 0.30
N TYR A 298 -14.27 -12.02 -0.79
CA TYR A 298 -14.47 -12.55 -2.12
C TYR A 298 -13.64 -13.82 -2.37
N ASN A 299 -14.07 -14.62 -3.35
CA ASN A 299 -13.36 -15.83 -3.73
C ASN A 299 -13.12 -16.86 -2.58
N ASN A 300 -14.04 -16.93 -1.62
CA ASN A 300 -14.06 -17.99 -0.60
C ASN A 300 -15.18 -19.00 -0.91
N PRO A 301 -14.92 -20.09 -1.68
CA PRO A 301 -15.96 -20.97 -2.22
C PRO A 301 -16.69 -21.80 -1.16
N ARG A 302 -16.14 -21.93 0.04
CA ARG A 302 -16.75 -22.66 1.17
C ARG A 302 -17.80 -21.84 1.94
N ILE A 303 -18.00 -20.57 1.60
CA ILE A 303 -19.07 -19.73 2.17
C ILE A 303 -20.34 -19.90 1.33
N ARG A 304 -21.46 -20.23 1.96
CA ARG A 304 -22.74 -20.34 1.26
C ARG A 304 -23.42 -18.98 1.12
N LEU A 305 -24.22 -18.83 0.07
CA LEU A 305 -24.95 -17.59 -0.23
C LEU A 305 -25.76 -17.02 0.95
N PRO A 306 -26.48 -17.82 1.78
CA PRO A 306 -27.18 -17.28 2.94
C PRO A 306 -26.23 -16.61 3.94
N THR A 307 -25.03 -17.16 4.12
CA THR A 307 -24.01 -16.63 5.03
C THR A 307 -23.30 -15.41 4.44
N GLU A 308 -23.06 -15.36 3.12
CA GLU A 308 -22.59 -14.13 2.46
C GLU A 308 -23.59 -12.98 2.72
N LYS A 309 -24.90 -13.26 2.63
CA LYS A 309 -25.95 -12.29 2.93
C LYS A 309 -25.92 -11.85 4.40
N GLU A 310 -25.81 -12.79 5.35
CA GLU A 310 -25.71 -12.48 6.78
C GLU A 310 -24.51 -11.59 7.12
N LEU A 311 -23.37 -11.79 6.45
CA LEU A 311 -22.16 -11.02 6.61
C LEU A 311 -22.33 -9.59 6.06
N TYR A 312 -22.89 -9.46 4.86
CA TYR A 312 -23.24 -8.16 4.27
C TYR A 312 -24.20 -7.37 5.17
N GLU A 313 -25.29 -8.01 5.63
CA GLU A 313 -26.27 -7.38 6.52
C GLU A 313 -25.64 -6.97 7.87
N ALA A 314 -24.65 -7.72 8.38
CA ALA A 314 -23.94 -7.37 9.61
C ALA A 314 -23.11 -6.09 9.44
N ILE A 315 -22.41 -5.96 8.30
CA ILE A 315 -21.59 -4.79 7.95
C ILE A 315 -22.47 -3.55 7.76
N GLU A 316 -23.54 -3.66 6.98
CA GLU A 316 -24.50 -2.56 6.77
C GLU A 316 -25.13 -2.09 8.09
N ALA A 317 -25.54 -3.02 8.95
CA ALA A 317 -26.09 -2.68 10.26
C ALA A 317 -25.07 -1.95 11.15
N LYS A 318 -23.79 -2.34 11.08
CA LYS A 318 -22.70 -1.68 11.82
C LYS A 318 -22.47 -0.26 11.33
N ALA A 319 -22.44 -0.05 10.01
CA ALA A 319 -22.29 1.26 9.39
C ALA A 319 -23.47 2.19 9.75
N ALA A 320 -24.71 1.71 9.60
CA ALA A 320 -25.91 2.45 9.97
C ALA A 320 -25.92 2.85 11.46
N ALA A 321 -25.47 1.97 12.35
CA ALA A 321 -25.35 2.28 13.78
C ALA A 321 -24.27 3.32 14.08
N ALA A 322 -23.17 3.35 13.32
CA ALA A 322 -22.14 4.38 13.43
C ALA A 322 -22.66 5.74 12.93
N ASP A 323 -23.38 5.77 11.81
CA ASP A 323 -23.96 6.99 11.26
C ASP A 323 -25.05 7.56 12.15
N ALA A 324 -25.91 6.73 12.74
CA ALA A 324 -26.91 7.17 13.72
C ALA A 324 -26.27 7.81 14.96
N ARG A 325 -25.11 7.30 15.42
CA ARG A 325 -24.36 7.91 16.53
C ARG A 325 -23.73 9.23 16.11
N ARG A 326 -23.24 9.32 14.88
CA ARG A 326 -22.72 10.57 14.31
C ARG A 326 -23.81 11.60 14.17
N SER A 327 -24.99 11.25 13.64
CA SER A 327 -26.13 12.17 13.49
C SER A 327 -26.66 12.66 14.84
N LEU A 328 -26.73 11.79 15.85
CA LEU A 328 -27.03 12.18 17.23
C LEU A 328 -25.95 13.11 17.84
N SER A 329 -24.69 12.94 17.45
CA SER A 329 -23.60 13.86 17.84
C SER A 329 -23.55 15.13 16.98
N SER A 330 -24.13 15.08 15.79
CA SER A 330 -24.16 16.12 14.77
C SER A 330 -25.57 16.65 14.57
N ASP A 331 -26.33 16.82 15.66
CA ASP A 331 -27.49 17.72 15.73
C ASP A 331 -27.05 19.20 15.61
N ASN A 332 -26.15 19.43 14.65
CA ASN A 332 -25.90 20.57 13.80
C ASN A 332 -25.58 20.00 12.40
N SER A 333 -26.60 19.97 11.53
CA SER A 333 -26.58 19.81 10.06
C SER A 333 -26.60 18.41 9.40
N VAL A 334 -27.84 18.03 9.04
CA VAL A 334 -28.40 17.25 7.93
C VAL A 334 -27.48 16.98 6.70
N VAL A 335 -27.47 15.72 6.21
CA VAL A 335 -27.90 15.25 4.86
C VAL A 335 -27.35 13.82 4.63
N LEU A 336 -28.24 12.84 4.38
CA LEU A 336 -27.87 11.47 3.96
C LEU A 336 -28.85 10.98 2.89
N CYS A 337 -28.34 10.45 1.76
CA CYS A 337 -28.87 9.33 0.95
C CYS A 337 -28.30 9.37 -0.48
N ALA A 338 -27.17 8.70 -0.73
CA ALA A 338 -26.69 8.37 -2.08
C ALA A 338 -25.79 7.12 -2.15
N SER A 339 -25.12 6.73 -1.06
CA SER A 339 -24.15 5.61 -1.06
C SER A 339 -24.76 4.21 -1.00
N VAL A 340 -26.00 4.07 -0.49
CA VAL A 340 -26.64 2.76 -0.25
C VAL A 340 -27.06 2.04 -1.55
N ALA A 341 -27.25 2.76 -2.65
CA ALA A 341 -27.72 2.18 -3.91
C ALA A 341 -26.60 1.54 -4.77
N LEU A 342 -25.34 1.99 -4.63
CA LEU A 342 -24.25 1.53 -5.48
C LEU A 342 -23.69 0.15 -5.05
N ALA A 343 -23.69 -0.14 -3.75
CA ALA A 343 -23.19 -1.40 -3.20
C ALA A 343 -24.11 -2.60 -3.55
N ALA A 344 -25.43 -2.39 -3.52
CA ALA A 344 -26.41 -3.42 -3.91
C ALA A 344 -26.30 -3.81 -5.40
N ALA A 345 -25.87 -2.88 -6.27
CA ALA A 345 -25.67 -3.12 -7.70
C ALA A 345 -24.41 -3.96 -7.98
N MET A 346 -23.35 -3.81 -7.19
CA MET A 346 -22.13 -4.62 -7.35
C MET A 346 -22.33 -6.06 -6.89
N VAL A 347 -23.05 -6.29 -5.80
CA VAL A 347 -23.34 -7.65 -5.30
C VAL A 347 -24.21 -8.44 -6.28
N THR A 348 -25.19 -7.79 -6.91
CA THR A 348 -26.02 -8.45 -7.94
C THR A 348 -25.20 -8.78 -9.19
N ALA A 349 -24.27 -7.92 -9.61
CA ALA A 349 -23.37 -8.21 -10.73
C ALA A 349 -22.43 -9.41 -10.45
N SER A 350 -21.83 -9.49 -9.26
CA SER A 350 -20.95 -10.61 -8.89
C SER A 350 -21.68 -11.95 -8.79
N ILE A 351 -22.93 -11.95 -8.29
CA ILE A 351 -23.79 -13.14 -8.24
C ILE A 351 -24.14 -13.63 -9.65
N ILE A 352 -24.40 -12.71 -10.58
CA ILE A 352 -24.71 -13.03 -11.99
C ILE A 352 -23.48 -13.61 -12.69
N MET A 353 -22.28 -13.08 -12.44
CA MET A 353 -21.04 -13.61 -13.04
C MET A 353 -20.71 -15.03 -12.54
N ARG A 354 -20.85 -15.32 -11.24
CA ARG A 354 -20.61 -16.67 -10.69
C ARG A 354 -21.59 -17.72 -11.21
N ARG A 355 -22.86 -17.36 -11.47
CA ARG A 355 -23.82 -18.28 -12.07
C ARG A 355 -23.50 -18.65 -13.52
N ARG A 356 -22.77 -17.81 -14.26
CA ARG A 356 -22.35 -18.05 -15.65
C ARG A 356 -21.10 -18.91 -15.78
N GLN A 357 -20.27 -19.01 -14.74
CA GLN A 357 -19.07 -19.86 -14.74
C GLN A 357 -19.37 -21.31 -14.34
N ASN A 358 -20.50 -21.56 -13.68
CA ASN A 358 -20.92 -22.88 -13.21
C ASN A 358 -22.03 -23.53 -14.08
N SER A 359 -22.31 -22.95 -15.26
CA SER A 359 -23.27 -23.42 -16.26
C SER A 359 -22.56 -23.59 -17.59
#